data_AF-A0A9E3DLK5-F1
#
_entry.id   AF-A0A9E3DLK5-F1
#
_cell.length_a   1.000
_cell.length_b   1.000
_cell.length_c   1.000
_cell.angle_alpha   90.00
_cell.angle_beta   90.00
_cell.angle_gamma   90.00
#
_symmetry.space_group_name_H-M   'P 1'
#
loop_
_entity.id
_entity.type
_entity.pdbx_description
1 polymer ?
#
loop_
_entity_poly.entity_id
_entity_poly.type
_entity_poly.pdbx_seq_one_letter_code
_entity_poly.pdbx_strand_id
1 'polypeptide(L)'
;MTADEMVLQHLDQGLLTITMNRPDRRNALNPDMTRGLVEAARRAAEDQEVRAVLLKGAGGTFCVGGDVKSMAAGRAPMSFEEKQVTLRRAMEVSRILHQMQKPVVAQLDGAAAGAGLSIALSCDLRVASESCKITTAFAKVGFSGDFGGTYFLTQMLGSAKARELYLLSPLLSAKEAFGLGMVTRVVPDAEIDATAQELALSLAHGPSIAFGYIKRNINNAETMSLEACFDGEAFHHSRAGETDDHKEAAKAFVEKRKPAFRGQ
;
A
#
# COMPACT_ATOMS: atom_id res chain seq x y z
N MET A 1 -7.43 22.79 -8.66
CA MET A 1 -7.15 21.36 -8.91
C MET A 1 -8.32 20.56 -8.40
N THR A 2 -8.98 19.79 -9.27
CA THR A 2 -10.05 18.86 -8.87
C THR A 2 -9.45 17.62 -8.19
N ALA A 3 -10.29 16.76 -7.58
CA ALA A 3 -9.81 15.52 -6.99
C ALA A 3 -9.14 14.59 -8.02
N ASP A 4 -9.65 14.57 -9.26
CA ASP A 4 -9.09 13.81 -10.38
C ASP A 4 -7.69 14.29 -10.80
N GLU A 5 -7.34 15.56 -10.56
CA GLU A 5 -6.00 16.07 -10.84
C GLU A 5 -5.00 15.74 -9.71
N MET A 6 -5.49 15.54 -8.48
CA MET A 6 -4.65 15.23 -7.32
C MET A 6 -4.22 13.76 -7.26
N VAL A 7 -5.02 12.86 -7.83
CA VAL A 7 -4.73 11.42 -7.87
C VAL A 7 -4.92 10.91 -9.28
N LEU A 8 -3.82 10.77 -10.01
CA LEU A 8 -3.83 10.25 -11.37
C LEU A 8 -3.99 8.73 -11.34
N GLN A 9 -4.78 8.20 -12.27
CA GLN A 9 -5.02 6.77 -12.42
C GLN A 9 -4.71 6.36 -13.85
N HIS A 10 -3.90 5.31 -14.03
CA HIS A 10 -3.58 4.75 -15.34
C HIS A 10 -3.68 3.22 -15.26
N LEU A 11 -4.60 2.64 -16.03
CA LEU A 11 -4.78 1.19 -16.14
C LEU A 11 -4.14 0.72 -17.43
N ASP A 12 -3.18 -0.20 -17.32
CA ASP A 12 -2.54 -0.83 -18.46
C ASP A 12 -2.16 -2.27 -18.11
N GLN A 13 -2.46 -3.22 -19.00
CA GLN A 13 -2.15 -4.65 -18.82
C GLN A 13 -2.61 -5.24 -17.46
N GLY A 14 -3.75 -4.76 -16.93
CA GLY A 14 -4.29 -5.17 -15.64
C GLY A 14 -3.56 -4.57 -14.43
N LEU A 15 -2.57 -3.70 -14.63
CA LEU A 15 -1.94 -2.92 -13.58
C LEU A 15 -2.59 -1.54 -13.48
N LEU A 16 -3.24 -1.25 -12.36
CA LEU A 16 -3.68 0.11 -12.05
C LEU A 16 -2.58 0.86 -11.32
N THR A 17 -2.01 1.87 -11.98
CA THR A 17 -1.07 2.79 -11.36
C THR A 17 -1.82 3.99 -10.77
N ILE A 18 -1.71 4.16 -9.46
CA ILE A 18 -2.29 5.27 -8.69
C ILE A 18 -1.15 6.21 -8.31
N THR A 19 -1.18 7.45 -8.79
CA THR A 19 -0.14 8.44 -8.55
C THR A 19 -0.67 9.62 -7.73
N MET A 20 -0.15 9.80 -6.52
CA MET A 20 -0.36 11.04 -5.76
C MET A 20 0.33 12.20 -6.50
N ASN A 21 -0.44 13.18 -6.94
CA ASN A 21 0.01 14.20 -7.88
C ASN A 21 -0.10 15.62 -7.28
N ARG A 22 0.73 15.88 -6.28
CA ARG A 22 0.92 17.21 -5.68
C ARG A 22 2.42 17.45 -5.41
N PRO A 23 3.27 17.37 -6.46
CA PRO A 23 4.72 17.36 -6.31
C PRO A 23 5.29 18.63 -5.68
N ASP A 24 4.66 19.79 -5.92
CA ASP A 24 5.03 21.08 -5.33
C ASP A 24 4.92 21.09 -3.78
N ARG A 25 4.13 20.17 -3.22
CA ARG A 25 4.00 19.94 -1.78
C ARG A 25 4.50 18.57 -1.34
N ARG A 26 5.35 17.92 -2.15
CA ARG A 26 5.89 16.58 -1.87
C ARG A 26 4.78 15.56 -1.55
N ASN A 27 3.67 15.68 -2.29
CA ASN A 27 2.48 14.83 -2.17
C ASN A 27 1.84 14.81 -0.78
N ALA A 28 1.97 15.91 -0.02
CA ALA A 28 1.33 16.04 1.28
C ALA A 28 -0.20 15.94 1.18
N LEU A 29 -0.80 15.15 2.08
CA LEU A 29 -2.22 14.85 2.14
C LEU A 29 -3.03 16.09 2.54
N ASN A 30 -3.95 16.46 1.66
CA ASN A 30 -5.05 17.39 1.91
C ASN A 30 -6.40 16.64 1.70
N PRO A 31 -7.56 17.27 1.98
CA PRO A 31 -8.85 16.61 1.82
C PRO A 31 -9.13 16.07 0.41
N ASP A 32 -8.63 16.73 -0.64
CA ASP A 32 -8.89 16.32 -2.03
C ASP A 32 -8.06 15.08 -2.40
N MET A 33 -6.78 15.09 -2.02
CA MET A 33 -5.87 13.95 -2.14
C MET A 33 -6.42 12.72 -1.41
N THR A 34 -6.91 12.87 -0.17
CA THR A 34 -7.44 11.72 0.58
C THR A 34 -8.74 11.19 0.00
N ARG A 35 -9.62 12.05 -0.51
CA ARG A 35 -10.83 11.59 -1.23
C ARG A 35 -10.48 10.85 -2.51
N GLY A 36 -9.63 11.41 -3.35
CA GLY A 36 -9.17 10.78 -4.60
C GLY A 36 -8.47 9.44 -4.35
N LEU A 37 -7.68 9.33 -3.27
CA LEU A 37 -7.04 8.07 -2.88
C LEU A 37 -8.05 7.00 -2.46
N VAL A 38 -9.10 7.38 -1.71
CA VAL A 38 -10.17 6.44 -1.34
C VAL A 38 -10.95 6.00 -2.58
N GLU A 39 -11.28 6.92 -3.49
CA GLU A 39 -11.98 6.61 -4.75
C GLU A 39 -11.14 5.69 -5.64
N ALA A 40 -9.85 5.98 -5.81
CA ALA A 40 -8.93 5.13 -6.56
C ALA A 40 -8.76 3.74 -5.92
N ALA A 41 -8.68 3.65 -4.59
CA ALA A 41 -8.62 2.37 -3.89
C ALA A 41 -9.91 1.55 -4.02
N ARG A 42 -11.08 2.21 -4.00
CA ARG A 42 -12.38 1.54 -4.24
C ARG A 42 -12.46 0.99 -5.66
N ARG A 43 -12.14 1.81 -6.66
CA ARG A 43 -12.05 1.35 -8.06
C ARG A 43 -11.08 0.18 -8.16
N ALA A 44 -9.89 0.31 -7.57
CA ALA A 44 -8.91 -0.76 -7.58
C ALA A 44 -9.50 -2.07 -7.04
N ALA A 45 -10.29 -2.04 -5.97
CA ALA A 45 -10.93 -3.23 -5.42
C ALA A 45 -12.05 -3.80 -6.31
N GLU A 46 -12.89 -2.94 -6.90
CA GLU A 46 -14.15 -3.32 -7.57
C GLU A 46 -14.02 -3.61 -9.07
N ASP A 47 -13.09 -2.95 -9.77
CA ASP A 47 -12.91 -3.02 -11.22
C ASP A 47 -12.26 -4.35 -11.66
N GLN A 48 -13.00 -5.20 -12.39
CA GLN A 48 -12.53 -6.53 -12.77
C GLN A 48 -11.33 -6.52 -13.73
N GLU A 49 -11.06 -5.41 -14.42
CA GLU A 49 -9.87 -5.30 -15.28
C GLU A 49 -8.59 -5.11 -14.46
N VAL A 50 -8.69 -4.64 -13.22
CA VAL A 50 -7.54 -4.46 -12.33
C VAL A 50 -7.14 -5.77 -11.68
N ARG A 51 -5.90 -6.19 -11.90
CA ARG A 51 -5.29 -7.43 -11.37
C ARG A 51 -4.22 -7.16 -10.30
N ALA A 52 -3.54 -6.01 -10.36
CA ALA A 52 -2.63 -5.52 -9.33
C ALA A 52 -2.60 -3.98 -9.30
N VAL A 53 -2.01 -3.41 -8.25
CA VAL A 53 -1.90 -1.96 -8.06
C VAL A 53 -0.45 -1.54 -7.84
N LEU A 54 -0.05 -0.45 -8.49
CA LEU A 54 1.16 0.30 -8.17
C LEU A 54 0.77 1.65 -7.57
N LEU A 55 1.11 1.89 -6.31
CA LEU A 55 0.93 3.18 -5.65
C LEU A 55 2.26 3.94 -5.63
N LYS A 56 2.27 5.16 -6.18
CA LYS A 56 3.46 6.02 -6.22
C LYS A 56 3.12 7.50 -6.01
N GLY A 57 4.16 8.32 -5.86
CA GLY A 57 4.04 9.77 -5.84
C GLY A 57 4.70 10.41 -7.07
N ALA A 58 4.12 11.50 -7.57
CA ALA A 58 4.71 12.31 -8.63
C ALA A 58 5.88 13.15 -8.10
N GLY A 59 6.82 13.51 -8.99
CA GLY A 59 7.89 14.48 -8.70
C GLY A 59 8.97 13.98 -7.73
N GLY A 60 9.27 12.67 -7.72
CA GLY A 60 10.40 12.12 -6.98
C GLY A 60 10.24 12.11 -5.46
N THR A 61 8.99 12.12 -4.96
CA THR A 61 8.70 11.90 -3.54
C THR A 61 7.42 11.11 -3.41
N PHE A 62 7.40 10.07 -2.57
CA PHE A 62 6.19 9.30 -2.32
C PHE A 62 5.12 10.14 -1.63
N CYS A 63 5.27 10.42 -0.33
CA CYS A 63 4.32 11.23 0.44
C CYS A 63 4.90 11.61 1.81
N VAL A 64 4.89 12.90 2.14
CA VAL A 64 5.39 13.41 3.43
C VAL A 64 4.34 13.45 4.55
N GLY A 65 3.17 12.84 4.35
CA GLY A 65 2.07 12.81 5.32
C GLY A 65 1.17 14.03 5.21
N GLY A 66 0.56 14.47 6.31
CA GLY A 66 -0.38 15.60 6.31
C GLY A 66 0.29 16.94 5.96
N ASP A 67 -0.48 17.84 5.32
CA ASP A 67 -0.01 19.20 5.00
C ASP A 67 0.07 20.09 6.27
N VAL A 68 1.21 20.02 6.99
CA VAL A 68 1.46 20.77 8.24
C VAL A 68 1.44 22.29 8.03
N LYS A 69 1.86 22.78 6.86
CA LYS A 69 1.78 24.22 6.55
C LYS A 69 0.32 24.69 6.52
N SER A 70 -0.55 23.91 5.89
CA SER A 70 -2.00 24.18 5.87
C SER A 70 -2.65 23.99 7.24
N MET A 71 -2.10 23.14 8.13
CA MET A 71 -2.57 23.03 9.52
C MET A 71 -2.22 24.28 10.33
N ALA A 72 -1.00 24.79 10.19
CA ALA A 72 -0.53 25.99 10.88
C ALA A 72 -1.26 27.27 10.44
N ALA A 73 -1.66 27.35 9.16
CA ALA A 73 -2.42 28.49 8.63
C ALA A 73 -3.86 28.61 9.16
N GLY A 74 -4.34 27.59 9.90
CA GLY A 74 -5.72 27.51 10.37
C GLY A 74 -6.64 26.95 9.29
N ARG A 75 -7.55 26.07 9.70
CA ARG A 75 -8.67 25.60 8.87
C ARG A 75 -9.93 26.26 9.35
N ALA A 76 -10.95 26.32 8.48
CA ALA A 76 -12.30 26.65 8.92
C ALA A 76 -12.66 25.80 10.16
N PRO A 77 -13.28 26.39 11.19
CA PRO A 77 -13.59 25.67 12.41
C PRO A 77 -14.51 24.49 12.10
N MET A 78 -14.02 23.28 12.37
CA MET A 78 -14.81 22.05 12.42
C MET A 78 -14.90 21.60 13.87
N SER A 79 -16.04 21.00 14.24
CA SER A 79 -16.20 20.32 15.52
C SER A 79 -15.18 19.19 15.66
N PHE A 80 -14.99 18.70 16.89
CA PHE A 80 -14.13 17.54 17.12
C PHE A 80 -14.67 16.29 16.39
N GLU A 81 -15.98 16.08 16.45
CA GLU A 81 -16.70 14.96 15.84
C GLU A 81 -16.54 14.98 14.31
N GLU A 82 -16.66 16.16 13.69
CA GLU A 82 -16.46 16.33 12.25
C GLU A 82 -15.03 15.99 11.83
N LYS A 83 -14.03 16.43 12.62
CA LYS A 83 -12.61 16.10 12.39
C LYS A 83 -12.38 14.60 12.48
N GLN A 84 -12.92 13.94 13.52
CA GLN A 84 -12.80 12.51 13.73
C GLN A 84 -13.42 11.71 12.58
N VAL A 85 -14.65 12.04 12.18
CA VAL A 85 -15.36 11.37 11.08
C VAL A 85 -14.61 11.58 9.76
N THR A 86 -14.14 12.80 9.49
CA THR A 86 -13.40 13.11 8.27
C THR A 86 -12.09 12.33 8.18
N LEU A 87 -11.31 12.31 9.28
CA LEU A 87 -10.07 11.52 9.35
C LEU A 87 -10.37 10.03 9.17
N ARG A 88 -11.38 9.48 9.85
CA ARG A 88 -11.73 8.07 9.73
C ARG A 88 -12.12 7.70 8.29
N ARG A 89 -12.87 8.55 7.58
CA ARG A 89 -13.20 8.35 6.17
C ARG A 89 -11.95 8.35 5.30
N ALA A 90 -11.01 9.26 5.54
CA ALA A 90 -9.74 9.30 4.80
C ALA A 90 -8.90 8.03 5.01
N MET A 91 -8.91 7.45 6.22
CA MET A 91 -8.17 6.21 6.53
C MET A 91 -8.69 4.97 5.79
N GLU A 92 -9.85 5.04 5.11
CA GLU A 92 -10.35 3.93 4.31
C GLU A 92 -9.40 3.53 3.17
N VAL A 93 -8.56 4.45 2.66
CA VAL A 93 -7.53 4.09 1.66
C VAL A 93 -6.65 2.95 2.18
N SER A 94 -6.13 3.06 3.40
CA SER A 94 -5.25 2.04 3.97
C SER A 94 -5.97 0.73 4.20
N ARG A 95 -7.22 0.78 4.70
CA ARG A 95 -8.02 -0.42 4.93
C ARG A 95 -8.31 -1.16 3.62
N ILE A 96 -8.72 -0.43 2.58
CA ILE A 96 -9.06 -1.03 1.28
C ILE A 96 -7.83 -1.63 0.63
N LEU A 97 -6.71 -0.91 0.57
CA LEU A 97 -5.46 -1.41 -0.01
C LEU A 97 -4.98 -2.69 0.68
N HIS A 98 -5.09 -2.76 2.01
CA HIS A 98 -4.67 -3.91 2.79
C HIS A 98 -5.64 -5.10 2.68
N GLN A 99 -6.96 -4.86 2.60
CA GLN A 99 -7.96 -5.94 2.66
C GLN A 99 -8.46 -6.44 1.30
N MET A 100 -8.30 -5.66 0.23
CA MET A 100 -8.74 -6.09 -1.11
C MET A 100 -7.92 -7.29 -1.62
N GLN A 101 -8.51 -8.06 -2.54
CA GLN A 101 -7.89 -9.26 -3.09
C GLN A 101 -6.70 -9.00 -4.01
N LYS A 102 -6.50 -7.76 -4.47
CA LYS A 102 -5.46 -7.45 -5.46
C LYS A 102 -4.16 -7.10 -4.75
N PRO A 103 -3.01 -7.63 -5.22
CA PRO A 103 -1.70 -7.24 -4.72
C PRO A 103 -1.42 -5.75 -4.95
N VAL A 104 -0.72 -5.12 -4.00
CA VAL A 104 -0.36 -3.70 -4.01
C VAL A 104 1.14 -3.55 -3.79
N VAL A 105 1.80 -2.87 -4.72
CA VAL A 105 3.19 -2.45 -4.62
C VAL A 105 3.23 -0.95 -4.34
N ALA A 106 3.97 -0.51 -3.32
CA ALA A 106 4.29 0.89 -3.09
C ALA A 106 5.71 1.21 -3.60
N GLN A 107 5.83 2.24 -4.44
CA GLN A 107 7.11 2.79 -4.90
C GLN A 107 7.50 3.98 -4.01
N LEU A 108 8.51 3.79 -3.16
CA LEU A 108 8.94 4.78 -2.17
C LEU A 108 10.17 5.55 -2.65
N ASP A 109 9.92 6.63 -3.39
CA ASP A 109 10.94 7.63 -3.75
C ASP A 109 11.02 8.77 -2.75
N GLY A 110 12.23 9.33 -2.59
CA GLY A 110 12.49 10.57 -1.87
C GLY A 110 12.16 10.52 -0.38
N ALA A 111 10.87 10.55 -0.01
CA ALA A 111 10.42 10.44 1.37
C ALA A 111 9.06 9.76 1.52
N ALA A 112 8.95 8.91 2.55
CA ALA A 112 7.69 8.38 3.07
C ALA A 112 7.61 8.71 4.57
N ALA A 113 6.71 9.63 4.95
CA ALA A 113 6.60 10.11 6.32
C ALA A 113 5.15 10.18 6.83
N GLY A 114 4.94 9.96 8.13
CA GLY A 114 3.62 10.13 8.76
C GLY A 114 2.54 9.26 8.12
N ALA A 115 1.43 9.89 7.77
CA ALA A 115 0.34 9.24 7.04
C ALA A 115 0.80 8.63 5.70
N GLY A 116 1.79 9.23 5.02
CA GLY A 116 2.36 8.68 3.79
C GLY A 116 3.03 7.33 4.05
N LEU A 117 3.87 7.24 5.09
CA LEU A 117 4.44 5.97 5.52
C LEU A 117 3.35 4.97 5.92
N SER A 118 2.32 5.42 6.64
CA SER A 118 1.22 4.56 7.08
C SER A 118 0.46 3.92 5.92
N ILE A 119 0.24 4.67 4.83
CA ILE A 119 -0.36 4.15 3.59
C ILE A 119 0.60 3.18 2.87
N ALA A 120 1.90 3.49 2.81
CA ALA A 120 2.89 2.56 2.23
C ALA A 120 2.92 1.20 2.96
N LEU A 121 2.78 1.24 4.28
CA LEU A 121 2.76 0.05 5.14
C LEU A 121 1.48 -0.77 5.00
N SER A 122 0.39 -0.19 4.50
CA SER A 122 -0.84 -0.94 4.19
C SER A 122 -0.77 -1.69 2.86
N CYS A 123 0.26 -1.42 2.04
CA CYS A 123 0.50 -2.14 0.79
C CYS A 123 1.17 -3.51 1.09
N ASP A 124 1.15 -4.43 0.13
CA ASP A 124 1.74 -5.77 0.35
C ASP A 124 3.28 -5.69 0.27
N LEU A 125 3.79 -5.01 -0.76
CA LEU A 125 5.22 -4.89 -1.03
C LEU A 125 5.65 -3.43 -1.16
N ARG A 126 6.91 -3.14 -0.80
CA ARG A 126 7.50 -1.79 -0.87
C ARG A 126 8.86 -1.85 -1.56
N VAL A 127 9.01 -1.14 -2.67
CA VAL A 127 10.30 -0.90 -3.34
C VAL A 127 10.73 0.52 -3.03
N ALA A 128 11.91 0.71 -2.48
CA ALA A 128 12.42 2.04 -2.11
C ALA A 128 13.65 2.42 -2.94
N SER A 129 13.77 3.69 -3.29
CA SER A 129 15.01 4.25 -3.81
C SER A 129 16.07 4.29 -2.70
N GLU A 130 17.36 4.16 -3.04
CA GLU A 130 18.46 4.21 -2.06
C GLU A 130 18.46 5.49 -1.24
N SER A 131 18.10 6.62 -1.85
CA SER A 131 18.05 7.92 -1.16
C SER A 131 16.81 8.11 -0.28
N CYS A 132 15.80 7.24 -0.39
CA CYS A 132 14.52 7.40 0.29
C CYS A 132 14.67 7.53 1.81
N LYS A 133 13.97 8.51 2.37
CA LYS A 133 13.92 8.81 3.80
C LYS A 133 12.59 8.41 4.42
N ILE A 134 12.65 7.61 5.48
CA ILE A 134 11.47 6.97 6.09
C ILE A 134 11.37 7.37 7.55
N THR A 135 10.20 7.85 7.99
CA THR A 135 9.99 8.22 9.40
C THR A 135 8.52 8.22 9.77
N THR A 136 8.19 7.86 11.02
CA THR A 136 6.81 7.96 11.52
C THR A 136 6.35 9.41 11.64
N ALA A 137 7.23 10.37 11.88
CA ALA A 137 7.01 11.83 11.95
C ALA A 137 5.99 12.36 12.98
N PHE A 138 5.03 11.57 13.45
CA PHE A 138 3.91 12.03 14.27
C PHE A 138 4.33 12.70 15.58
N ALA A 139 5.27 12.08 16.31
CA ALA A 139 5.79 12.65 17.57
C ALA A 139 6.45 14.02 17.38
N LYS A 140 7.04 14.29 16.21
CA LYS A 140 7.69 15.57 15.90
C LYS A 140 6.70 16.72 15.68
N VAL A 141 5.43 16.41 15.47
CA VAL A 141 4.35 17.39 15.25
C VAL A 141 3.21 17.26 16.25
N GLY A 142 3.41 16.52 17.35
CA GLY A 142 2.43 16.39 18.43
C GLY A 142 1.20 15.54 18.08
N PHE A 143 1.32 14.62 17.11
CA PHE A 143 0.25 13.67 16.79
C PHE A 143 0.57 12.26 17.28
N SER A 144 -0.48 11.46 17.49
CA SER A 144 -0.40 10.07 17.97
C SER A 144 -0.13 9.05 16.86
N GLY A 145 -0.42 9.39 15.60
CA GLY A 145 -0.49 8.44 14.49
C GLY A 145 -1.88 8.29 13.89
N ASP A 146 -1.94 7.92 12.61
CA ASP A 146 -3.17 7.72 11.84
C ASP A 146 -2.95 6.72 10.68
N PHE A 147 -3.95 6.56 9.79
CA PHE A 147 -3.91 5.70 8.59
C PHE A 147 -3.50 4.23 8.82
N GLY A 148 -3.63 3.73 10.04
CA GLY A 148 -3.32 2.34 10.42
C GLY A 148 -1.83 2.07 10.66
N GLY A 149 -0.96 3.09 10.62
CA GLY A 149 0.48 2.88 10.73
C GLY A 149 0.91 2.17 12.02
N THR A 150 0.20 2.38 13.13
CA THR A 150 0.45 1.67 14.40
C THR A 150 0.09 0.19 14.33
N TYR A 151 -0.99 -0.17 13.63
CA TYR A 151 -1.38 -1.55 13.38
C TYR A 151 -0.32 -2.26 12.53
N PHE A 152 -0.02 -1.71 11.34
CA PHE A 152 0.89 -2.35 10.39
C PHE A 152 2.31 -2.50 10.94
N LEU A 153 2.88 -1.47 11.58
CA LEU A 153 4.22 -1.59 12.17
C LEU A 153 4.26 -2.59 13.33
N THR A 154 3.18 -2.70 14.10
CA THR A 154 3.12 -3.67 15.19
C THR A 154 3.07 -5.10 14.66
N GLN A 155 2.28 -5.36 13.60
CA GLN A 155 2.24 -6.67 12.95
C GLN A 155 3.58 -7.04 12.31
N MET A 156 4.25 -6.08 11.65
CA MET A 156 5.53 -6.32 10.97
C MET A 156 6.71 -6.49 11.92
N LEU A 157 6.83 -5.64 12.94
CA LEU A 157 8.06 -5.49 13.73
C LEU A 157 7.90 -5.85 15.22
N GLY A 158 6.68 -6.20 15.63
CA GLY A 158 6.33 -6.35 17.03
C GLY A 158 6.20 -5.00 17.76
N SER A 159 5.52 -5.05 18.91
CA SER A 159 5.12 -3.85 19.64
C SER A 159 6.30 -3.07 20.26
N ALA A 160 7.43 -3.73 20.53
CA ALA A 160 8.61 -3.06 21.08
C ALA A 160 9.24 -2.11 20.06
N LYS A 161 9.53 -2.61 18.85
CA LYS A 161 10.13 -1.80 17.78
C LYS A 161 9.15 -0.74 17.27
N ALA A 162 7.86 -1.07 17.18
CA ALA A 162 6.83 -0.07 16.83
C ALA A 162 6.83 1.12 17.80
N ARG A 163 6.92 0.87 19.13
CA ARG A 163 7.01 1.96 20.13
C ARG A 163 8.27 2.79 19.97
N GLU A 164 9.43 2.17 19.78
CA GLU A 164 10.69 2.88 19.53
C GLU A 164 10.56 3.83 18.34
N LEU A 165 10.05 3.32 17.20
CA LEU A 165 9.89 4.11 15.98
C LEU A 165 8.84 5.22 16.13
N TYR A 166 7.75 5.02 16.87
CA TYR A 166 6.73 6.05 17.08
C TYR A 166 7.13 7.11 18.10
N LEU A 167 7.78 6.71 19.20
CA LEU A 167 8.16 7.62 20.28
C LEU A 167 9.39 8.45 19.94
N LEU A 168 10.41 7.84 19.33
CA LEU A 168 11.66 8.52 18.97
C LEU A 168 11.59 9.13 17.56
N SER A 169 10.72 8.61 16.69
CA SER A 169 10.56 9.06 15.30
C SER A 169 11.89 9.27 14.56
N PRO A 170 12.81 8.28 14.56
CA PRO A 170 14.09 8.43 13.86
C PRO A 170 13.86 8.65 12.36
N LEU A 171 14.85 9.24 11.69
CA LEU A 171 14.89 9.29 10.24
C LEU A 171 15.69 8.10 9.74
N LEU A 172 15.02 7.12 9.15
CA LEU A 172 15.63 5.91 8.61
C LEU A 172 16.02 6.13 7.14
N SER A 173 17.15 5.55 6.75
CA SER A 173 17.49 5.27 5.36
C SER A 173 16.68 4.09 4.82
N ALA A 174 16.60 3.97 3.50
CA ALA A 174 15.99 2.81 2.84
C ALA A 174 16.67 1.48 3.25
N LYS A 175 17.99 1.48 3.45
CA LYS A 175 18.77 0.29 3.88
C LYS A 175 18.43 -0.14 5.31
N GLU A 176 18.31 0.81 6.24
CA GLU A 176 17.85 0.51 7.61
C GLU A 176 16.41 0.00 7.63
N ALA A 177 15.52 0.62 6.85
CA ALA A 177 14.13 0.18 6.74
C ALA A 177 14.01 -1.23 6.13
N PHE A 178 14.84 -1.57 5.15
CA PHE A 178 14.96 -2.93 4.61
C PHE A 178 15.47 -3.91 5.67
N GLY A 179 16.52 -3.56 6.42
CA GLY A 179 17.05 -4.39 7.50
C GLY A 179 16.05 -4.65 8.64
N LEU A 180 15.10 -3.73 8.85
CA LEU A 180 13.99 -3.92 9.78
C LEU A 180 12.85 -4.79 9.22
N GLY A 181 12.76 -4.97 7.89
CA GLY A 181 11.63 -5.62 7.24
C GLY A 181 10.47 -4.67 6.85
N MET A 182 10.67 -3.35 6.96
CA MET A 182 9.68 -2.36 6.50
C MET A 182 9.67 -2.20 4.98
N VAL A 183 10.76 -2.53 4.29
CA VAL A 183 10.91 -2.40 2.83
C VAL A 183 11.27 -3.76 2.25
N THR A 184 10.67 -4.11 1.11
CA THR A 184 10.89 -5.40 0.42
C THR A 184 12.15 -5.37 -0.43
N ARG A 185 12.46 -4.25 -1.07
CA ARG A 185 13.63 -4.09 -1.94
C ARG A 185 14.12 -2.64 -1.92
N VAL A 186 15.43 -2.46 -1.95
CA VAL A 186 16.08 -1.16 -2.15
C VAL A 186 16.84 -1.21 -3.48
N VAL A 187 16.68 -0.18 -4.30
CA VAL A 187 17.33 -0.07 -5.62
C VAL A 187 17.92 1.31 -5.84
N PRO A 188 18.91 1.48 -6.74
CA PRO A 188 19.39 2.78 -7.14
C PRO A 188 18.24 3.71 -7.55
N ASP A 189 18.34 4.99 -7.25
CA ASP A 189 17.29 5.98 -7.54
C ASP A 189 16.89 6.01 -9.02
N ALA A 190 17.83 5.77 -9.93
CA ALA A 190 17.56 5.74 -11.37
C ALA A 190 16.75 4.51 -11.83
N GLU A 191 16.68 3.46 -11.01
CA GLU A 191 16.04 2.18 -11.34
C GLU A 191 14.67 1.99 -10.69
N ILE A 192 14.26 2.93 -9.83
CA ILE A 192 13.06 2.81 -8.99
C ILE A 192 11.77 2.64 -9.79
N ASP A 193 11.58 3.46 -10.83
CA ASP A 193 10.40 3.41 -11.68
C ASP A 193 10.30 2.06 -12.41
N ALA A 194 11.40 1.65 -13.05
CA ALA A 194 11.46 0.40 -13.80
C ALA A 194 11.25 -0.82 -12.88
N THR A 195 11.93 -0.86 -11.73
CA THR A 195 11.84 -1.99 -10.80
C THR A 195 10.46 -2.12 -10.18
N ALA A 196 9.86 -1.01 -9.73
CA ALA A 196 8.54 -1.04 -9.11
C ALA A 196 7.46 -1.43 -10.14
N GLN A 197 7.55 -0.91 -11.36
CA GLN A 197 6.64 -1.24 -12.44
C GLN A 197 6.79 -2.71 -12.88
N GLU A 198 8.00 -3.22 -13.04
CA GLU A 198 8.26 -4.63 -13.37
C GLU A 198 7.66 -5.56 -12.32
N LEU A 199 7.91 -5.29 -11.03
CA LEU A 199 7.36 -6.08 -9.93
C LEU A 199 5.83 -6.05 -9.95
N ALA A 200 5.22 -4.88 -10.11
CA ALA A 200 3.76 -4.75 -10.11
C ALA A 200 3.11 -5.41 -11.34
N LEU A 201 3.72 -5.29 -12.54
CA LEU A 201 3.28 -5.99 -13.75
C LEU A 201 3.41 -7.51 -13.60
N SER A 202 4.46 -7.99 -12.94
CA SER A 202 4.61 -9.43 -12.69
C SER A 202 3.45 -9.99 -11.85
N LEU A 203 2.93 -9.19 -10.90
CA LEU A 203 1.75 -9.54 -10.11
C LEU A 203 0.47 -9.44 -10.92
N ALA A 204 0.33 -8.40 -11.76
CA ALA A 204 -0.81 -8.26 -12.68
C ALA A 204 -0.92 -9.43 -13.67
N HIS A 205 0.22 -9.99 -14.10
CA HIS A 205 0.28 -11.17 -14.97
C HIS A 205 0.27 -12.51 -14.23
N GLY A 206 0.21 -12.52 -12.89
CA GLY A 206 0.16 -13.73 -12.08
C GLY A 206 -1.25 -14.24 -11.80
N PRO A 207 -1.43 -15.35 -11.07
CA PRO A 207 -2.74 -15.96 -10.81
C PRO A 207 -3.55 -15.13 -9.80
N SER A 208 -4.31 -14.14 -10.30
CA SER A 208 -4.90 -13.08 -9.46
C SER A 208 -5.85 -13.60 -8.37
N ILE A 209 -6.63 -14.64 -8.66
CA ILE A 209 -7.52 -15.29 -7.67
C ILE A 209 -6.68 -15.92 -6.55
N ALA A 210 -5.63 -16.67 -6.91
CA ALA A 210 -4.76 -17.31 -5.93
C ALA A 210 -4.02 -16.27 -5.06
N PHE A 211 -3.54 -15.17 -5.65
CA PHE A 211 -2.94 -14.07 -4.88
C PHE A 211 -3.92 -13.44 -3.91
N GLY A 212 -5.18 -13.22 -4.32
CA GLY A 212 -6.20 -12.70 -3.40
C GLY A 212 -6.49 -13.61 -2.23
N TYR A 213 -6.50 -14.92 -2.46
CA TYR A 213 -6.61 -15.91 -1.39
C TYR A 213 -5.38 -15.96 -0.48
N ILE A 214 -4.17 -15.90 -1.03
CA ILE A 214 -2.92 -15.82 -0.24
C ILE A 214 -2.97 -14.61 0.69
N LYS A 215 -3.30 -13.44 0.15
CA LYS A 215 -3.43 -12.19 0.92
C LYS A 215 -4.51 -12.30 2.00
N ARG A 216 -5.66 -12.90 1.68
CA ARG A 216 -6.74 -13.13 2.63
C ARG A 216 -6.33 -14.06 3.78
N ASN A 217 -5.60 -15.14 3.49
CA ASN A 217 -5.09 -16.06 4.51
C ASN A 217 -4.14 -15.36 5.49
N ILE A 218 -3.20 -14.57 4.96
CA ILE A 218 -2.26 -13.81 5.80
C ILE A 218 -3.02 -12.83 6.70
N ASN A 219 -3.96 -12.06 6.15
CA ASN A 219 -4.77 -11.13 6.94
C ASN A 219 -5.64 -11.83 8.00
N ASN A 220 -6.14 -13.03 7.71
CA ASN A 220 -6.87 -13.83 8.70
C ASN A 220 -5.95 -14.23 9.87
N ALA A 221 -4.72 -14.67 9.58
CA ALA A 221 -3.75 -15.09 10.59
C ALA A 221 -3.32 -13.98 11.56
N GLU A 222 -3.51 -12.70 11.20
CA GLU A 222 -3.22 -11.58 12.08
C GLU A 222 -4.17 -11.48 13.29
N THR A 223 -5.36 -12.10 13.23
CA THR A 223 -6.41 -11.91 14.25
C THR A 223 -7.26 -13.15 14.58
N MET A 224 -7.26 -14.18 13.74
CA MET A 224 -8.07 -15.39 13.92
C MET A 224 -7.35 -16.47 14.73
N SER A 225 -8.12 -17.43 15.27
CA SER A 225 -7.54 -18.65 15.84
C SER A 225 -6.93 -19.55 14.75
N LEU A 226 -6.08 -20.49 15.14
CA LEU A 226 -5.45 -21.43 14.23
C LEU A 226 -6.51 -22.25 13.47
N GLU A 227 -7.54 -22.73 14.16
CA GLU A 227 -8.62 -23.53 13.58
C GLU A 227 -9.40 -22.73 12.53
N ALA A 228 -9.73 -21.47 12.83
CA ALA A 228 -10.40 -20.60 11.88
C ALA A 228 -9.52 -20.27 10.65
N CYS A 229 -8.20 -20.19 10.84
CA CYS A 229 -7.26 -20.07 9.72
C CYS A 229 -7.28 -21.32 8.84
N PHE A 230 -7.25 -22.52 9.43
CA PHE A 230 -7.30 -23.79 8.69
C PHE A 230 -8.59 -23.92 7.88
N ASP A 231 -9.74 -23.58 8.45
CA ASP A 231 -11.02 -23.61 7.75
C ASP A 231 -11.02 -22.65 6.55
N GLY A 232 -10.49 -21.43 6.75
CA GLY A 232 -10.32 -20.45 5.67
C GLY A 232 -9.35 -20.92 4.58
N GLU A 233 -8.19 -21.46 4.96
CA GLU A 233 -7.18 -21.98 4.05
C GLU A 233 -7.70 -23.15 3.23
N ALA A 234 -8.40 -24.10 3.85
CA ALA A 234 -9.00 -25.23 3.16
C ALA A 234 -9.97 -24.76 2.07
N PHE A 235 -10.88 -23.85 2.41
CA PHE A 235 -11.82 -23.27 1.43
C PHE A 235 -11.08 -22.54 0.29
N HIS A 236 -10.16 -21.63 0.63
CA HIS A 236 -9.44 -20.83 -0.34
C HIS A 236 -8.55 -21.68 -1.26
N HIS A 237 -7.85 -22.68 -0.72
CA HIS A 237 -6.98 -23.57 -1.47
C HIS A 237 -7.75 -24.46 -2.44
N SER A 238 -8.84 -25.09 -1.96
CA SER A 238 -9.71 -25.89 -2.82
C SER A 238 -10.31 -25.05 -3.94
N ARG A 239 -10.79 -23.83 -3.64
CA ARG A 239 -11.37 -22.94 -4.65
C ARG A 239 -10.34 -22.48 -5.67
N ALA A 240 -9.11 -22.17 -5.25
CA ALA A 240 -8.03 -21.86 -6.18
C ALA A 240 -7.71 -23.03 -7.12
N GLY A 241 -7.78 -24.27 -6.65
CA GLY A 241 -7.59 -25.49 -7.46
C GLY A 241 -8.61 -25.69 -8.58
N GLU A 242 -9.79 -25.05 -8.49
CA GLU A 242 -10.84 -25.15 -9.51
C GLU A 242 -10.70 -24.14 -10.67
N THR A 243 -9.83 -23.14 -10.50
CA THR A 243 -9.63 -22.04 -11.47
C THR A 243 -8.97 -22.52 -12.76
N ASP A 244 -9.18 -21.77 -13.85
CA ASP A 244 -8.51 -22.04 -15.12
C ASP A 244 -7.00 -21.74 -15.01
N ASP A 245 -6.64 -20.73 -14.21
CA ASP A 245 -5.24 -20.44 -13.88
C ASP A 245 -4.51 -21.63 -13.26
N HIS A 246 -5.16 -22.38 -12.35
CA HIS A 246 -4.56 -23.59 -11.79
C HIS A 246 -4.39 -24.70 -12.85
N LYS A 247 -5.41 -24.94 -13.67
CA LYS A 247 -5.35 -25.93 -14.76
C LYS A 247 -4.22 -25.61 -15.73
N GLU A 248 -4.08 -24.34 -16.09
CA GLU A 248 -3.01 -23.83 -16.95
C GLU A 248 -1.63 -23.99 -16.28
N ALA A 249 -1.50 -23.67 -14.99
CA ALA A 249 -0.25 -23.90 -14.25
C ALA A 249 0.15 -25.38 -14.24
N ALA A 250 -0.79 -26.28 -13.93
CA ALA A 250 -0.55 -27.71 -13.90
C ALA A 250 -0.10 -28.23 -15.28
N LYS A 251 -0.78 -27.81 -16.35
CA LYS A 251 -0.41 -28.15 -17.72
C LYS A 251 0.97 -27.60 -18.10
N ALA A 252 1.21 -26.31 -17.85
CA ALA A 252 2.48 -25.65 -18.15
C ALA A 252 3.68 -26.29 -17.42
N PHE A 253 3.46 -26.73 -16.18
CA PHE A 253 4.46 -27.43 -15.38
C PHE A 253 4.86 -28.77 -16.00
N VAL A 254 3.89 -29.58 -16.41
CA VAL A 254 4.14 -30.87 -17.11
C VAL A 254 4.85 -30.63 -18.44
N GLU A 255 4.46 -29.58 -19.17
CA GLU A 255 5.04 -29.19 -20.47
C GLU A 255 6.37 -28.43 -20.36
N LYS A 256 6.85 -28.15 -19.13
CA LYS A 256 8.09 -27.37 -18.84
C LYS A 256 8.13 -25.99 -19.52
N ARG A 257 6.99 -25.32 -19.57
CA ARG A 257 6.87 -23.95 -20.10
C ARG A 257 6.39 -22.98 -19.02
N LYS A 258 6.48 -21.68 -19.30
CA LYS A 258 5.89 -20.65 -18.42
C LYS A 258 4.35 -20.70 -18.55
N PRO A 259 3.59 -20.65 -17.43
CA PRO A 259 2.15 -20.54 -17.47
C PRO A 259 1.70 -19.15 -17.92
N ALA A 260 0.53 -19.07 -18.57
CA ALA A 260 -0.10 -17.81 -18.97
C ALA A 260 -1.40 -17.58 -18.18
N PHE A 261 -1.32 -16.79 -17.10
CA PHE A 261 -2.46 -16.56 -16.20
C PHE A 261 -3.40 -15.45 -16.67
N ARG A 262 -4.69 -15.70 -16.55
CA ARG A 262 -5.79 -14.80 -16.93
C ARG A 262 -6.58 -14.27 -15.73
N GLY A 263 -6.39 -14.82 -14.54
CA GLY A 263 -7.08 -14.37 -13.33
C GLY A 263 -8.49 -14.94 -13.17
N GLN A 264 -8.74 -16.14 -13.71
CA GLN A 264 -10.04 -16.82 -13.72
C GLN A 264 -9.91 -18.32 -13.45
#